data_AF-A4X9J8-F1
#
_entry.id   AF-A4X9J8-F1
#
_cell.length_a   1.000
_cell.length_b   1.000
_cell.length_c   1.000
_cell.angle_alpha   90.00
_cell.angle_beta   90.00
_cell.angle_gamma   90.00
#
_symmetry.space_group_name_H-M   'P 1'
#
loop_
_entity.id
_entity.type
_entity.pdbx_description
1 polymer ?
#
loop_
_entity_poly.entity_id
_entity_poly.type
_entity_poly.pdbx_seq_one_letter_code
_entity_poly.pdbx_strand_id
1 'polypeptide(L)'
;MADTPGRLPTFDDQLRCSCCRPPPGELRFSGRPLAAADRAGNGLTTAPHPRHVVAAPASGVRTKRGRADRADRPPRAHIRVAVPQVDRAALQPAAGSAHTRHPRPADSVQHPVESSPRSRRSRRTPRHRPAPDNQPTSTASDDTQTGQLPRVAGRRRTVLRTLAAVALLAAAALVLGLSWVPDPDEPSRPPTADELTRLSAVRVTNYRDLRAGVNLTAGTGAARIDLVGWIDWSRPLLYLDLGGPGAGTERGLLQATPGVMLLRPAPTTPAPPSPAPPPLVPPTNGWRLAAPSATDRLQPLLDLLFALATDRSDPPAGETARWIGSADDADVLAAQLPPAQPGAPTPPATEVRWWVDREARLHRLEARLPNLGPVAVRLNRTDRPTLRPVEALGGQPGTPRPLSTAERRRLTLLPTQLRTAGEARATLTALIDSEANLHGTGWVNWSRRSAYLAVDDLDPPRRRILLRHERGRTTQTELPATVNAGVDPVEPPLPVPTAGWKPAPDTGLAALLDAALRAATTPEEGTARRIRGDRLNDTDLDVVEVAAIGEPIRYWLDRSGLLHRLQLPTAAGTWAQVDLTFGDSAAN
;
A
#
# COMPACT_ATOMS: atom_id res chain seq x y z
N MET A 1 46.01 -48.73 -38.40
CA MET A 1 45.10 -49.12 -39.51
C MET A 1 43.84 -49.68 -38.88
N ALA A 2 42.69 -49.21 -39.35
CA ALA A 2 41.31 -49.37 -38.85
C ALA A 2 40.97 -50.75 -38.23
N ASP A 3 40.12 -50.86 -37.21
CA ASP A 3 38.70 -50.46 -37.24
C ASP A 3 38.07 -50.25 -35.84
N THR A 4 36.95 -49.51 -35.81
CA THR A 4 36.20 -49.00 -34.63
C THR A 4 34.90 -49.83 -34.44
N PRO A 5 33.98 -49.56 -33.46
CA PRO A 5 34.03 -49.69 -32.00
C PRO A 5 33.03 -50.73 -31.42
N GLY A 6 33.25 -51.13 -30.16
CA GLY A 6 32.32 -51.90 -29.34
C GLY A 6 31.41 -51.02 -28.46
N ARG A 7 30.10 -51.26 -28.57
CA ARG A 7 29.01 -50.73 -27.71
C ARG A 7 28.88 -51.56 -26.43
N LEU A 8 28.38 -50.91 -25.36
CA LEU A 8 27.55 -51.38 -24.21
C LEU A 8 28.11 -50.89 -22.86
N PRO A 9 27.31 -50.80 -21.76
CA PRO A 9 25.86 -50.67 -21.63
C PRO A 9 25.38 -49.56 -20.66
N THR A 10 24.08 -49.33 -20.74
CA THR A 10 23.18 -48.68 -19.76
C THR A 10 23.33 -49.21 -18.33
N PHE A 11 23.30 -48.30 -17.36
CA PHE A 11 23.01 -48.59 -15.95
C PHE A 11 21.75 -47.81 -15.55
N ASP A 12 20.71 -48.56 -15.22
CA ASP A 12 19.50 -48.13 -14.55
C ASP A 12 19.40 -49.04 -13.32
N ASP A 13 19.45 -48.48 -12.11
CA ASP A 13 18.52 -48.88 -11.04
C ASP A 13 18.59 -47.93 -9.83
N GLN A 14 17.42 -47.33 -9.57
CA GLN A 14 16.72 -47.24 -8.29
C GLN A 14 17.46 -46.89 -6.99
N LEU A 15 17.01 -45.77 -6.40
CA LEU A 15 16.44 -45.79 -5.04
C LEU A 15 15.28 -44.79 -4.96
N ARG A 16 14.08 -45.35 -4.76
CA ARG A 16 12.83 -44.63 -4.43
C ARG A 16 12.81 -44.28 -2.95
N CYS A 17 12.41 -43.04 -2.62
CA CYS A 17 11.64 -42.76 -1.40
C CYS A 17 10.39 -41.97 -1.77
N SER A 18 9.25 -42.67 -1.70
CA SER A 18 7.89 -42.13 -1.74
C SER A 18 7.54 -41.47 -0.40
N CYS A 19 6.89 -40.30 -0.42
CA CYS A 19 5.71 -39.96 0.40
C CYS A 19 5.18 -38.56 0.03
N CYS A 20 3.85 -38.46 -0.12
CA CYS A 20 3.01 -37.26 -0.29
C CYS A 20 2.92 -36.62 -1.69
N ARG A 21 2.06 -37.18 -2.54
CA ARG A 21 1.48 -36.52 -3.74
C ARG A 21 -0.06 -36.48 -3.59
N PRO A 22 -0.73 -35.34 -3.80
CA PRO A 22 -2.20 -35.28 -3.78
C PRO A 22 -2.79 -35.76 -5.13
N PRO A 23 -4.05 -36.24 -5.15
CA PRO A 23 -4.66 -36.81 -6.36
C PRO A 23 -5.13 -35.74 -7.37
N PRO A 24 -5.12 -36.03 -8.68
CA PRO A 24 -5.74 -35.17 -9.69
C PRO A 24 -7.24 -35.48 -9.79
N GLY A 25 -8.07 -34.46 -9.59
CA GLY A 25 -9.50 -34.50 -9.92
C GLY A 25 -9.73 -34.07 -11.36
N GLU A 26 -10.26 -34.98 -12.17
CA GLU A 26 -10.77 -34.73 -13.51
C GLU A 26 -12.06 -33.88 -13.44
N LEU A 27 -12.09 -32.74 -14.14
CA LEU A 27 -13.32 -32.11 -14.57
C LEU A 27 -13.26 -31.89 -16.09
N ARG A 28 -14.04 -32.70 -16.80
CA ARG A 28 -14.33 -32.56 -18.22
C ARG A 28 -15.17 -31.31 -18.44
N PHE A 29 -14.68 -30.34 -19.22
CA PHE A 29 -15.50 -29.33 -19.88
C PHE A 29 -15.44 -29.58 -21.39
N SER A 30 -16.57 -30.04 -21.94
CA SER A 30 -16.78 -30.15 -23.38
C SER A 30 -17.15 -28.76 -23.94
N GLY A 31 -16.20 -28.12 -24.62
CA GLY A 31 -16.47 -26.97 -25.49
C GLY A 31 -16.90 -27.44 -26.88
N ARG A 32 -18.08 -27.03 -27.33
CA ARG A 32 -18.48 -27.05 -28.74
C ARG A 32 -18.45 -25.62 -29.28
N PRO A 33 -17.80 -25.34 -30.43
CA PRO A 33 -17.83 -24.03 -31.04
C PRO A 33 -19.01 -23.91 -32.00
N LEU A 34 -19.60 -22.73 -32.12
CA LEU A 34 -20.51 -22.39 -33.21
C LEU A 34 -20.08 -21.07 -33.83
N ALA A 35 -19.79 -21.16 -35.12
CA ALA A 35 -19.36 -20.11 -36.00
C ALA A 35 -20.50 -19.19 -36.43
N ALA A 36 -20.09 -18.05 -36.97
CA ALA A 36 -20.87 -16.93 -37.48
C ALA A 36 -21.86 -17.29 -38.61
N ALA A 37 -22.94 -16.50 -38.71
CA ALA A 37 -23.56 -16.11 -39.99
C ALA A 37 -24.47 -14.87 -39.81
N ASP A 38 -24.34 -13.96 -40.78
CA ASP A 38 -25.18 -12.81 -41.10
C ASP A 38 -26.69 -13.10 -41.17
N ARG A 39 -27.53 -12.12 -40.78
CA ARG A 39 -28.52 -11.49 -41.68
C ARG A 39 -29.24 -10.30 -41.07
N ALA A 40 -29.32 -9.25 -41.88
CA ALA A 40 -30.18 -8.08 -41.74
C ALA A 40 -31.68 -8.39 -41.88
N GLY A 41 -32.55 -7.49 -41.38
CA GLY A 41 -33.91 -7.35 -41.87
C GLY A 41 -34.97 -6.85 -40.89
N ASN A 42 -35.25 -5.53 -40.97
CA ASN A 42 -36.49 -4.78 -40.66
C ASN A 42 -37.76 -5.53 -40.22
N GLY A 43 -38.52 -4.92 -39.29
CA GLY A 43 -39.91 -5.32 -39.03
C GLY A 43 -40.65 -4.55 -37.93
N LEU A 44 -41.20 -3.39 -38.31
CA LEU A 44 -42.15 -2.48 -37.65
C LEU A 44 -43.38 -3.12 -36.93
N THR A 45 -43.84 -2.43 -35.87
CA THR A 45 -45.22 -2.33 -35.30
C THR A 45 -45.91 -3.62 -34.82
N THR A 46 -46.60 -3.69 -33.68
CA THR A 46 -47.83 -2.94 -33.33
C THR A 46 -48.22 -3.28 -31.87
N ALA A 47 -48.71 -2.30 -31.09
CA ALA A 47 -49.51 -2.54 -29.88
C ALA A 47 -50.93 -3.00 -30.27
N PRO A 48 -51.74 -3.63 -29.37
CA PRO A 48 -52.48 -2.84 -28.37
C PRO A 48 -52.78 -3.52 -27.00
N HIS A 49 -53.03 -2.67 -26.02
CA HIS A 49 -53.78 -2.85 -24.76
C HIS A 49 -55.26 -3.27 -24.99
N PRO A 50 -56.14 -3.38 -23.97
CA PRO A 50 -56.00 -3.77 -22.55
C PRO A 50 -57.16 -4.74 -22.11
N ARG A 51 -57.14 -5.28 -20.87
CA ARG A 51 -58.39 -5.61 -20.15
C ARG A 51 -58.29 -5.37 -18.64
N HIS A 52 -59.27 -4.59 -18.17
CA HIS A 52 -59.71 -4.37 -16.80
C HIS A 52 -60.10 -5.69 -16.09
N VAL A 53 -59.83 -5.78 -14.78
CA VAL A 53 -60.78 -6.35 -13.80
C VAL A 53 -60.74 -5.51 -12.52
N VAL A 54 -61.95 -5.17 -12.08
CA VAL A 54 -62.35 -4.41 -10.90
C VAL A 54 -62.59 -5.37 -9.73
N ALA A 55 -62.25 -4.97 -8.49
CA ALA A 55 -63.12 -4.99 -7.30
C ALA A 55 -62.34 -5.06 -5.97
N ALA A 56 -62.61 -4.09 -5.10
CA ALA A 56 -62.42 -4.14 -3.63
C ALA A 56 -63.81 -4.41 -2.98
N PRO A 57 -64.04 -4.18 -1.66
CA PRO A 57 -63.29 -4.47 -0.43
C PRO A 57 -64.17 -5.24 0.60
N ALA A 58 -63.63 -5.65 1.76
CA ALA A 58 -64.44 -5.81 2.97
C ALA A 58 -63.63 -5.71 4.27
N SER A 59 -64.20 -4.93 5.20
CA SER A 59 -63.75 -4.59 6.55
C SER A 59 -64.14 -5.64 7.61
N GLY A 60 -63.52 -5.58 8.79
CA GLY A 60 -63.98 -6.26 10.03
C GLY A 60 -62.89 -6.31 11.12
N VAL A 61 -62.72 -5.30 11.98
CA VAL A 61 -63.33 -5.14 13.34
C VAL A 61 -62.83 -6.12 14.42
N ARG A 62 -61.91 -5.60 15.26
CA ARG A 62 -61.94 -5.42 16.74
C ARG A 62 -62.39 -6.57 17.66
N THR A 63 -61.53 -6.90 18.65
CA THR A 63 -61.72 -6.98 20.14
C THR A 63 -60.48 -7.68 20.72
N LYS A 64 -59.65 -7.17 21.65
CA LYS A 64 -59.75 -6.65 23.03
C LYS A 64 -60.06 -7.70 24.12
N ARG A 65 -59.07 -7.84 25.02
CA ARG A 65 -59.06 -8.34 26.42
C ARG A 65 -58.65 -9.81 26.66
N GLY A 66 -57.72 -9.96 27.61
CA GLY A 66 -57.46 -11.20 28.35
C GLY A 66 -56.18 -11.09 29.19
N ARG A 67 -56.33 -10.67 30.45
CA ARG A 67 -55.30 -10.57 31.50
C ARG A 67 -55.52 -11.74 32.48
N ALA A 68 -54.46 -12.47 32.83
CA ALA A 68 -54.27 -13.28 34.06
C ALA A 68 -52.79 -13.71 34.08
N ASP A 69 -51.98 -13.35 35.09
CA ASP A 69 -51.72 -14.14 36.32
C ASP A 69 -51.18 -15.55 36.02
N ARG A 70 -50.20 -16.14 36.69
CA ARG A 70 -49.30 -15.83 37.82
C ARG A 70 -48.38 -17.07 37.92
N ALA A 71 -47.13 -16.86 38.34
CA ALA A 71 -46.20 -17.81 38.96
C ALA A 71 -46.13 -19.28 38.49
N ASP A 72 -44.95 -19.73 38.05
CA ASP A 72 -44.27 -20.80 38.80
C ASP A 72 -42.77 -20.86 38.50
N ARG A 73 -42.00 -21.02 39.58
CA ARG A 73 -40.53 -21.02 39.62
C ARG A 73 -40.10 -22.38 40.21
N PRO A 74 -39.43 -23.27 39.47
CA PRO A 74 -38.88 -24.47 40.08
C PRO A 74 -37.51 -24.21 40.74
N PRO A 75 -37.15 -24.99 41.79
CA PRO A 75 -36.04 -24.71 42.69
C PRO A 75 -34.66 -25.17 42.16
N ARG A 76 -33.64 -24.50 42.69
CA ARG A 76 -32.21 -24.78 42.51
C ARG A 76 -31.82 -26.14 43.12
N ALA A 77 -31.27 -27.03 42.30
CA ALA A 77 -30.56 -28.22 42.77
C ALA A 77 -29.08 -27.87 43.03
N HIS A 78 -28.62 -28.11 44.26
CA HIS A 78 -27.21 -28.09 44.63
C HIS A 78 -26.56 -29.40 44.17
N ILE A 79 -25.67 -29.33 43.17
CA ILE A 79 -24.80 -30.45 42.82
C ILE A 79 -23.47 -30.24 43.54
N ARG A 80 -23.25 -31.03 44.60
CA ARG A 80 -21.92 -31.33 45.15
C ARG A 80 -21.28 -32.37 44.22
N VAL A 81 -20.19 -32.00 43.54
CA VAL A 81 -19.32 -32.98 42.86
C VAL A 81 -18.14 -33.27 43.78
N ALA A 82 -18.00 -34.55 44.11
CA ALA A 82 -16.91 -35.12 44.87
C ALA A 82 -15.61 -35.11 44.04
N VAL A 83 -14.50 -34.79 44.71
CA VAL A 83 -13.13 -34.91 44.20
C VAL A 83 -12.66 -36.34 44.50
N PRO A 84 -12.25 -37.16 43.52
CA PRO A 84 -11.48 -38.35 43.81
C PRO A 84 -10.00 -37.98 43.97
N GLN A 85 -9.57 -38.13 45.22
CA GLN A 85 -8.18 -38.24 45.65
C GLN A 85 -7.61 -39.53 45.05
N VAL A 86 -6.54 -39.44 44.25
CA VAL A 86 -5.75 -40.60 43.83
C VAL A 86 -4.35 -40.46 44.39
N ASP A 87 -4.00 -41.48 45.16
CA ASP A 87 -2.77 -41.65 45.87
C ASP A 87 -1.56 -41.83 44.95
N ARG A 88 -0.46 -41.37 45.53
CA ARG A 88 0.91 -41.33 45.04
C ARG A 88 1.62 -42.60 45.49
N ALA A 89 2.07 -43.46 44.57
CA ALA A 89 3.17 -44.39 44.87
C ALA A 89 3.88 -44.91 43.61
N ALA A 90 5.20 -44.72 43.62
CA ALA A 90 6.26 -45.54 43.04
C ALA A 90 6.34 -45.74 41.52
N LEU A 91 7.34 -45.10 40.88
CA LEU A 91 8.45 -45.79 40.20
C LEU A 91 9.43 -44.76 39.58
N GLN A 92 10.64 -44.73 40.13
CA GLN A 92 11.91 -44.29 39.54
C GLN A 92 12.93 -45.37 39.90
N PRO A 93 14.11 -45.51 39.25
CA PRO A 93 14.66 -44.78 38.10
C PRO A 93 15.32 -45.68 37.03
N ALA A 94 15.72 -45.09 35.89
CA ALA A 94 16.87 -45.55 35.13
C ALA A 94 17.57 -44.35 34.50
N ALA A 95 18.88 -44.33 34.65
CA ALA A 95 19.82 -43.26 34.36
C ALA A 95 20.16 -43.16 32.87
N GLY A 96 20.74 -42.02 32.45
CA GLY A 96 21.63 -41.99 31.29
C GLY A 96 21.72 -40.67 30.54
N SER A 97 22.77 -39.90 30.85
CA SER A 97 23.55 -39.06 29.92
C SER A 97 22.92 -37.76 29.38
N ALA A 98 23.66 -36.67 29.16
CA ALA A 98 24.94 -36.18 29.64
C ALA A 98 24.94 -34.69 29.22
N HIS A 99 25.21 -33.78 30.16
CA HIS A 99 25.31 -32.35 29.89
C HIS A 99 26.74 -31.99 29.50
N THR A 100 26.94 -31.52 28.26
CA THR A 100 28.13 -30.77 27.88
C THR A 100 27.88 -29.29 28.16
N ARG A 101 28.47 -28.80 29.26
CA ARG A 101 28.61 -27.37 29.57
C ARG A 101 29.72 -26.77 28.71
N HIS A 102 29.43 -25.68 28.01
CA HIS A 102 30.46 -24.75 27.55
C HIS A 102 30.60 -23.58 28.53
N PRO A 103 31.84 -23.11 28.80
CA PRO A 103 32.14 -22.10 29.80
C PRO A 103 31.88 -20.68 29.30
N ARG A 104 31.52 -19.84 30.27
CA ARG A 104 31.30 -18.39 30.20
C ARG A 104 32.63 -17.69 30.54
N PRO A 105 33.05 -16.62 29.85
CA PRO A 105 34.01 -15.68 30.41
C PRO A 105 33.29 -14.51 31.08
N ALA A 106 33.63 -14.27 32.35
CA ALA A 106 33.70 -12.95 32.97
C ALA A 106 34.93 -12.22 32.35
N ASP A 107 35.09 -10.90 32.29
CA ASP A 107 34.79 -9.80 33.20
C ASP A 107 34.70 -8.50 32.39
N SER A 108 33.94 -7.51 32.86
CA SER A 108 34.26 -6.07 32.72
C SER A 108 33.33 -5.21 33.58
N VAL A 109 33.80 -4.95 34.80
CA VAL A 109 33.81 -3.66 35.54
C VAL A 109 32.50 -2.86 35.65
N GLN A 110 31.95 -2.87 36.86
CA GLN A 110 31.00 -1.91 37.40
C GLN A 110 31.73 -0.63 37.86
N HIS A 111 31.18 0.54 37.54
CA HIS A 111 31.46 1.79 38.25
C HIS A 111 30.20 2.28 39.00
N PRO A 112 30.36 2.93 40.15
CA PRO A 112 29.32 3.07 41.16
C PRO A 112 28.39 4.27 40.95
N VAL A 113 27.25 4.13 41.62
CA VAL A 113 26.21 5.10 41.92
C VAL A 113 26.80 6.32 42.63
N GLU A 114 26.44 7.53 42.17
CA GLU A 114 26.51 8.72 43.01
C GLU A 114 25.23 9.54 42.91
N SER A 115 24.75 9.92 44.09
CA SER A 115 23.44 10.49 44.38
C SER A 115 23.43 12.01 44.18
N SER A 116 22.24 12.56 43.94
CA SER A 116 21.90 13.98 43.73
C SER A 116 22.52 14.99 44.71
N PRO A 117 22.49 16.30 44.36
CA PRO A 117 21.44 17.12 44.99
C PRO A 117 20.78 18.22 44.13
N ARG A 118 19.54 18.49 44.54
CA ARG A 118 18.67 19.67 44.39
C ARG A 118 19.34 21.03 44.17
N SER A 119 18.66 21.88 43.38
CA SER A 119 18.51 23.37 43.49
C SER A 119 18.43 23.95 42.06
N ARG A 120 17.59 24.91 41.64
CA ARG A 120 16.56 25.77 42.24
C ARG A 120 15.74 26.34 41.06
N ARG A 121 14.47 26.63 41.34
CA ARG A 121 13.60 27.51 40.53
C ARG A 121 14.27 28.86 40.25
N SER A 122 14.04 29.43 39.07
CA SER A 122 13.73 30.87 38.98
C SER A 122 12.91 31.22 37.74
N ARG A 123 11.67 31.65 38.01
CA ARG A 123 10.84 32.52 37.17
C ARG A 123 11.57 33.85 36.92
N ARG A 124 11.48 34.40 35.71
CA ARG A 124 11.08 35.82 35.45
C ARG A 124 11.17 36.17 33.95
N THR A 125 10.03 36.53 33.38
CA THR A 125 9.87 37.60 32.36
C THR A 125 9.56 38.92 33.10
N PRO A 126 9.31 40.07 32.43
CA PRO A 126 9.99 40.76 31.30
C PRO A 126 10.29 42.25 31.63
N ARG A 127 11.01 43.02 30.76
CA ARG A 127 10.73 44.45 30.40
C ARG A 127 11.82 45.13 29.52
N HIS A 128 11.30 45.84 28.50
CA HIS A 128 11.65 47.15 27.91
C HIS A 128 13.09 47.65 27.64
N ARG A 129 13.34 47.99 26.34
CA ARG A 129 13.86 49.25 25.67
C ARG A 129 15.05 50.03 26.29
N PRO A 130 15.81 50.89 25.55
CA PRO A 130 15.62 51.44 24.19
C PRO A 130 16.87 51.56 23.28
N ALA A 131 16.64 52.07 22.06
CA ALA A 131 17.60 52.42 21.00
C ALA A 131 18.28 53.79 21.21
N PRO A 132 19.24 54.17 20.34
CA PRO A 132 19.44 55.56 19.98
C PRO A 132 19.38 55.83 18.46
N ASP A 133 18.68 56.92 18.15
CA ASP A 133 18.72 57.69 16.91
C ASP A 133 20.07 58.38 16.71
N ASN A 134 20.41 58.68 15.45
CA ASN A 134 21.22 59.85 15.11
C ASN A 134 20.91 60.31 13.67
N GLN A 135 20.30 61.49 13.57
CA GLN A 135 20.26 62.40 12.43
C GLN A 135 20.70 63.77 13.00
N PRO A 136 21.42 64.63 12.26
CA PRO A 136 20.78 65.64 11.38
C PRO A 136 21.70 65.96 10.15
N THR A 137 21.46 66.84 9.16
CA THR A 137 20.62 68.03 8.96
C THR A 137 20.53 68.31 7.44
N SER A 138 19.42 68.91 6.99
CA SER A 138 19.18 69.45 5.64
C SER A 138 20.01 70.69 5.28
N THR A 139 20.25 70.90 3.97
CA THR A 139 20.12 72.21 3.31
C THR A 139 19.55 72.04 1.91
N ALA A 140 18.55 72.87 1.59
CA ALA A 140 17.85 72.98 0.32
C ALA A 140 18.65 73.76 -0.74
N SER A 141 18.37 73.52 -2.02
CA SER A 141 18.04 74.59 -2.98
C SER A 141 17.46 73.99 -4.26
N ASP A 142 16.33 74.57 -4.67
CA ASP A 142 15.74 74.52 -6.00
C ASP A 142 16.68 75.22 -7.00
N ASP A 143 16.76 74.74 -8.24
CA ASP A 143 16.61 75.57 -9.44
C ASP A 143 16.69 74.75 -10.74
N THR A 144 15.70 74.99 -11.58
CA THR A 144 15.55 74.55 -12.97
C THR A 144 16.62 75.15 -13.89
N GLN A 145 17.31 74.31 -14.67
CA GLN A 145 17.88 74.79 -15.94
C GLN A 145 17.96 73.68 -17.02
N THR A 146 17.23 73.93 -18.09
CA THR A 146 17.21 73.26 -19.38
C THR A 146 18.60 73.27 -20.04
N GLY A 147 19.10 72.13 -20.53
CA GLY A 147 20.30 72.13 -21.37
C GLY A 147 20.91 70.77 -21.70
N GLN A 148 20.67 70.32 -22.94
CA GLN A 148 21.55 69.46 -23.78
C GLN A 148 21.97 68.06 -23.27
N LEU A 149 21.39 67.03 -23.91
CA LEU A 149 21.93 65.66 -23.93
C LEU A 149 23.10 65.56 -24.94
N PRO A 150 24.34 65.20 -24.54
CA PRO A 150 25.38 64.82 -25.47
C PRO A 150 25.17 63.38 -25.96
N ARG A 151 25.11 63.23 -27.29
CA ARG A 151 25.16 61.94 -27.99
C ARG A 151 26.47 61.21 -27.68
N VAL A 152 26.43 60.18 -26.83
CA VAL A 152 27.54 59.21 -26.68
C VAL A 152 27.22 57.95 -27.48
N ALA A 153 27.36 58.02 -28.81
CA ALA A 153 27.13 56.91 -29.73
C ALA A 153 28.35 55.96 -29.89
N GLY A 154 29.46 56.19 -29.17
CA GLY A 154 30.70 55.42 -29.32
C GLY A 154 30.88 54.24 -28.35
N ARG A 155 30.42 54.35 -27.09
CA ARG A 155 30.73 53.35 -26.04
C ARG A 155 29.81 52.12 -26.02
N ARG A 156 28.58 52.21 -26.56
CA ARG A 156 27.66 51.06 -26.59
C ARG A 156 28.14 49.94 -27.54
N ARG A 157 28.77 50.28 -28.66
CA ARG A 157 29.26 49.28 -29.63
C ARG A 157 30.44 48.47 -29.11
N THR A 158 31.34 49.09 -28.34
CA THR A 158 32.46 48.37 -27.71
C THR A 158 31.98 47.45 -26.61
N VAL A 159 31.05 47.91 -25.74
CA VAL A 159 30.49 47.07 -24.67
C VAL A 159 29.70 45.88 -25.24
N LEU A 160 28.93 46.07 -26.31
CA LEU A 160 28.21 44.98 -26.96
C LEU A 160 29.15 43.99 -27.66
N ARG A 161 30.26 44.47 -28.25
CA ARG A 161 31.27 43.58 -28.85
C ARG A 161 32.03 42.78 -27.80
N THR A 162 32.37 43.38 -26.65
CA THR A 162 33.01 42.65 -25.56
C THR A 162 32.08 41.61 -24.95
N LEU A 163 30.79 41.94 -24.77
CA LEU A 163 29.80 40.97 -24.27
C LEU A 163 29.57 39.83 -25.27
N ALA A 164 29.50 40.12 -26.58
CA ALA A 164 29.37 39.09 -27.61
C ALA A 164 30.61 38.17 -27.66
N ALA A 165 31.82 38.74 -27.51
CA ALA A 165 33.06 37.96 -27.47
C ALA A 165 33.13 37.06 -26.22
N VAL A 166 32.74 37.57 -25.05
CA VAL A 166 32.67 36.78 -23.81
C VAL A 166 31.60 35.69 -23.91
N ALA A 167 30.45 35.97 -24.50
CA ALA A 167 29.41 34.97 -24.73
C ALA A 167 29.85 33.87 -25.70
N LEU A 168 30.57 34.22 -26.77
CA LEU A 168 31.15 33.26 -27.71
C LEU A 168 32.25 32.42 -27.06
N LEU A 169 33.12 33.02 -26.24
CA LEU A 169 34.13 32.30 -25.47
C LEU A 169 33.51 31.37 -24.43
N ALA A 170 32.45 31.80 -23.75
CA ALA A 170 31.72 30.97 -22.79
C ALA A 170 30.98 29.81 -23.49
N ALA A 171 30.38 30.05 -24.65
CA ALA A 171 29.74 29.02 -25.45
C ALA A 171 30.77 28.01 -26.01
N ALA A 172 31.92 28.48 -26.50
CA ALA A 172 33.00 27.61 -26.95
C ALA A 172 33.61 26.80 -25.79
N ALA A 173 33.79 27.41 -24.62
CA ALA A 173 34.23 26.71 -23.41
C ALA A 173 33.19 25.69 -22.92
N LEU A 174 31.89 25.97 -23.05
CA LEU A 174 30.82 25.02 -22.73
C LEU A 174 30.81 23.84 -23.71
N VAL A 175 30.98 24.09 -25.01
CA VAL A 175 31.05 23.04 -26.05
C VAL A 175 32.31 22.18 -25.88
N LEU A 176 33.45 22.78 -25.55
CA LEU A 176 34.70 22.04 -25.26
C LEU A 176 34.62 21.30 -23.91
N GLY A 177 33.92 21.85 -22.92
CA GLY A 177 33.70 21.20 -21.61
C GLY A 177 32.68 20.07 -21.65
N LEU A 178 31.68 20.13 -22.53
CA LEU A 178 30.71 19.05 -22.77
C LEU A 178 31.30 17.91 -23.62
N SER A 179 32.46 18.12 -24.25
CA SER A 179 33.19 17.12 -25.04
C SER A 179 34.15 16.27 -24.21
N TRP A 180 34.32 16.54 -22.91
CA TRP A 180 35.12 15.71 -22.01
C TRP A 180 34.31 14.52 -21.51
N VAL A 181 34.08 13.56 -22.40
CA VAL A 181 33.90 12.16 -22.00
C VAL A 181 35.29 11.54 -22.14
N PRO A 182 35.97 11.15 -21.05
CA PRO A 182 37.19 10.36 -21.17
C PRO A 182 36.87 9.16 -22.06
N ASP A 183 37.67 8.95 -23.10
CA ASP A 183 37.60 7.71 -23.87
C ASP A 183 37.73 6.55 -22.87
N PRO A 184 36.87 5.52 -22.95
CA PRO A 184 37.02 4.37 -22.08
C PRO A 184 38.42 3.80 -22.28
N ASP A 185 39.19 3.67 -21.20
CA ASP A 185 40.59 3.22 -21.21
C ASP A 185 40.79 1.83 -21.84
N GLU A 186 39.70 1.08 -22.06
CA GLU A 186 39.68 -0.24 -22.66
C GLU A 186 38.49 -0.39 -23.63
N PRO A 187 38.68 -0.96 -24.83
CA PRO A 187 37.60 -1.19 -25.78
C PRO A 187 36.58 -2.20 -25.24
N SER A 188 35.32 -2.07 -25.65
CA SER A 188 34.27 -3.01 -25.26
C SER A 188 34.66 -4.45 -25.60
N ARG A 189 34.52 -5.36 -24.63
CA ARG A 189 34.96 -6.76 -24.76
C ARG A 189 33.91 -7.74 -24.23
N PRO A 190 34.01 -9.04 -24.55
CA PRO A 190 33.27 -10.07 -23.84
C PRO A 190 33.57 -10.01 -22.32
N PRO A 191 32.55 -10.18 -21.45
CA PRO A 191 32.80 -10.20 -20.02
C PRO A 191 33.59 -11.44 -19.61
N THR A 192 34.39 -11.31 -18.55
CA THR A 192 35.09 -12.44 -17.92
C THR A 192 34.11 -13.37 -17.20
N ALA A 193 34.55 -14.58 -16.85
CA ALA A 193 33.73 -15.52 -16.09
C ALA A 193 33.30 -14.94 -14.72
N ASP A 194 34.18 -14.17 -14.08
CA ASP A 194 33.88 -13.51 -12.81
C ASP A 194 32.86 -12.39 -12.99
N GLU A 195 32.97 -11.58 -14.05
CA GLU A 195 31.99 -10.54 -14.40
C GLU A 195 30.60 -11.14 -14.68
N LEU A 196 30.53 -12.25 -15.43
CA LEU A 196 29.27 -12.96 -15.68
C LEU A 196 28.68 -13.56 -14.40
N THR A 197 29.52 -14.09 -13.52
CA THR A 197 29.10 -14.62 -12.21
C THR A 197 28.57 -13.52 -11.31
N ARG A 198 29.18 -12.33 -11.31
CA ARG A 198 28.65 -11.16 -10.59
C ARG A 198 27.33 -10.71 -11.18
N LEU A 199 27.23 -10.60 -12.50
CA LEU A 199 26.00 -10.20 -13.18
C LEU A 199 24.83 -11.14 -12.86
N SER A 200 25.04 -12.45 -12.86
CA SER A 200 24.00 -13.45 -12.53
C SER A 200 23.61 -13.45 -11.05
N ALA A 201 24.46 -12.91 -10.18
CA ALA A 201 24.22 -12.78 -8.75
C ALA A 201 23.53 -11.44 -8.36
N VAL A 202 23.35 -10.50 -9.28
CA VAL A 202 22.83 -9.15 -8.95
C VAL A 202 21.46 -9.19 -8.28
N ARG A 203 20.49 -9.88 -8.88
CA ARG A 203 19.11 -9.85 -8.39
C ARG A 203 18.95 -10.60 -7.05
N VAL A 204 19.68 -11.70 -6.86
CA VAL A 204 19.71 -12.40 -5.56
C VAL A 204 20.43 -11.59 -4.49
N THR A 205 21.44 -10.81 -4.86
CA THR A 205 22.11 -9.87 -3.95
C THR A 205 21.17 -8.74 -3.53
N ASN A 206 20.38 -8.19 -4.45
CA ASN A 206 19.32 -7.22 -4.11
C ASN A 206 18.28 -7.81 -3.17
N TYR A 207 17.83 -9.03 -3.44
CA TYR A 207 16.89 -9.73 -2.55
C TYR A 207 17.46 -9.91 -1.13
N ARG A 208 18.74 -10.30 -1.01
CA ARG A 208 19.43 -10.45 0.28
C ARG A 208 19.70 -9.14 1.00
N ASP A 209 19.93 -8.06 0.26
CA ASP A 209 20.10 -6.72 0.82
C ASP A 209 18.79 -6.15 1.39
N LEU A 210 17.66 -6.77 1.06
CA LEU A 210 16.27 -6.49 1.45
C LEU A 210 15.74 -5.14 0.97
N ARG A 211 16.51 -4.05 1.10
CA ARG A 211 16.05 -2.67 0.90
C ARG A 211 17.12 -1.78 0.30
N ALA A 212 16.70 -0.76 -0.43
CA ALA A 212 17.58 0.30 -0.93
C ALA A 212 16.81 1.61 -1.16
N GLY A 213 17.53 2.73 -1.09
CA GLY A 213 17.07 4.01 -1.63
C GLY A 213 17.08 3.96 -3.15
N VAL A 214 16.12 4.62 -3.79
CA VAL A 214 15.91 4.63 -5.24
C VAL A 214 15.83 6.08 -5.69
N ASN A 215 16.59 6.41 -6.74
CA ASN A 215 16.41 7.62 -7.52
C ASN A 215 16.27 7.19 -8.99
N LEU A 216 15.11 7.45 -9.58
CA LEU A 216 14.77 7.02 -10.93
C LEU A 216 14.32 8.23 -11.75
N THR A 217 14.90 8.36 -12.94
CA THR A 217 14.46 9.32 -13.97
C THR A 217 13.99 8.54 -15.19
N ALA A 218 12.80 8.84 -15.70
CA ALA A 218 12.23 8.22 -16.89
C ALA A 218 11.77 9.27 -17.91
N GLY A 219 12.11 9.06 -19.18
CA GLY A 219 11.76 9.98 -20.26
C GLY A 219 12.60 11.26 -20.29
N THR A 220 12.24 12.17 -21.20
CA THR A 220 12.99 13.40 -21.48
C THR A 220 12.06 14.60 -21.65
N GLY A 221 12.57 15.81 -21.41
CA GLY A 221 11.83 17.05 -21.65
C GLY A 221 10.53 17.11 -20.85
N ALA A 222 9.42 17.49 -21.50
CA ALA A 222 8.11 17.66 -20.85
C ALA A 222 7.49 16.34 -20.36
N ALA A 223 7.89 15.20 -20.92
CA ALA A 223 7.40 13.88 -20.52
C ALA A 223 8.21 13.24 -19.38
N ARG A 224 9.30 13.91 -18.93
CA ARG A 224 10.19 13.37 -17.90
C ARG A 224 9.47 13.20 -16.56
N ILE A 225 9.61 12.02 -15.98
CA ILE A 225 9.15 11.67 -14.64
C ILE A 225 10.36 11.42 -13.76
N ASP A 226 10.32 11.94 -12.54
CA ASP A 226 11.34 11.72 -11.52
C ASP A 226 10.70 11.01 -10.32
N LEU A 227 11.35 9.98 -9.80
CA LEU A 227 10.91 9.19 -8.65
C LEU A 227 12.04 9.11 -7.64
N VAL A 228 11.77 9.45 -6.38
CA VAL A 228 12.75 9.35 -5.28
C VAL A 228 12.11 8.66 -4.09
N GLY A 229 12.80 7.70 -3.47
CA GLY A 229 12.32 7.07 -2.25
C GLY A 229 12.99 5.74 -2.01
N TRP A 230 12.21 4.70 -1.72
CA TRP A 230 12.73 3.41 -1.26
C TRP A 230 11.98 2.22 -1.83
N ILE A 231 12.69 1.10 -1.91
CA ILE A 231 12.14 -0.23 -2.20
C ILE A 231 12.47 -1.20 -1.07
N ASP A 232 11.51 -2.06 -0.73
CA ASP A 232 11.71 -3.26 0.08
C ASP A 232 11.38 -4.49 -0.78
N TRP A 233 12.39 -5.30 -1.10
CA TRP A 233 12.23 -6.54 -1.87
C TRP A 233 11.83 -7.73 -0.99
N SER A 234 12.12 -7.67 0.32
CA SER A 234 11.70 -8.71 1.27
C SER A 234 10.18 -8.72 1.47
N ARG A 235 9.58 -7.54 1.29
CA ARG A 235 8.14 -7.30 1.28
C ARG A 235 7.88 -6.38 0.11
N PRO A 236 7.54 -6.89 -1.09
CA PRO A 236 7.60 -6.14 -2.34
C PRO A 236 6.72 -4.89 -2.27
N LEU A 237 7.36 -3.80 -1.84
CA LEU A 237 6.74 -2.54 -1.48
C LEU A 237 7.67 -1.41 -1.92
N LEU A 238 7.12 -0.50 -2.69
CA LEU A 238 7.72 0.76 -3.06
C LEU A 238 7.09 1.88 -2.26
N TYR A 239 7.91 2.85 -1.85
CA TYR A 239 7.43 4.12 -1.33
C TYR A 239 8.25 5.26 -1.90
N LEU A 240 7.65 6.03 -2.79
CA LEU A 240 8.30 7.02 -3.64
C LEU A 240 7.58 8.36 -3.55
N ASP A 241 8.30 9.44 -3.84
CA ASP A 241 7.75 10.74 -4.21
C ASP A 241 7.88 10.88 -5.74
N LEU A 242 6.75 11.17 -6.39
CA LEU A 242 6.59 11.28 -7.82
C LEU A 242 6.57 12.76 -8.23
N GLY A 243 7.54 13.12 -9.08
CA GLY A 243 7.76 14.48 -9.56
C GLY A 243 8.14 14.55 -11.03
N GLY A 244 8.69 15.70 -11.42
CA GLY A 244 9.06 15.98 -12.81
C GLY A 244 7.93 16.57 -13.66
N PRO A 245 8.25 17.15 -14.83
CA PRO A 245 7.27 17.80 -15.71
C PRO A 245 6.17 16.85 -16.21
N GLY A 246 6.50 15.60 -16.48
CA GLY A 246 5.59 14.58 -17.03
C GLY A 246 4.64 13.94 -16.01
N ALA A 247 4.83 14.18 -14.71
CA ALA A 247 3.97 13.62 -13.67
C ALA A 247 2.58 14.28 -13.60
N GLY A 248 2.44 15.53 -14.08
CA GLY A 248 1.14 16.21 -14.15
C GLY A 248 0.40 16.28 -12.81
N THR A 249 -0.85 15.81 -12.79
CA THR A 249 -1.73 15.78 -11.60
C THR A 249 -1.39 14.67 -10.61
N GLU A 250 -0.56 13.71 -11.01
CA GLU A 250 -0.19 12.57 -10.17
C GLU A 250 1.02 12.85 -9.28
N ARG A 251 1.54 14.09 -9.31
CA ARG A 251 2.64 14.50 -8.43
C ARG A 251 2.27 14.33 -6.96
N GLY A 252 3.18 13.74 -6.19
CA GLY A 252 3.00 13.47 -4.77
C GLY A 252 3.51 12.09 -4.39
N LEU A 253 2.97 11.54 -3.31
CA LEU A 253 3.47 10.29 -2.75
C LEU A 253 2.87 9.09 -3.48
N LEU A 254 3.67 8.06 -3.70
CA LEU A 254 3.29 6.80 -4.33
C LEU A 254 3.69 5.65 -3.42
N GLN A 255 2.75 4.75 -3.10
CA GLN A 255 3.07 3.44 -2.56
C GLN A 255 2.55 2.36 -3.51
N ALA A 256 3.38 1.37 -3.78
CA ALA A 256 2.99 0.29 -4.68
C ALA A 256 3.47 -1.08 -4.19
N THR A 257 2.65 -2.07 -4.47
CA THR A 257 3.01 -3.50 -4.47
C THR A 257 2.94 -3.99 -5.93
N PRO A 258 3.37 -5.22 -6.24
CA PRO A 258 3.29 -5.72 -7.62
C PRO A 258 1.87 -5.71 -8.22
N GLY A 259 0.83 -5.75 -7.39
CA GLY A 259 -0.57 -5.77 -7.87
C GLY A 259 -1.37 -4.50 -7.63
N VAL A 260 -0.87 -3.55 -6.83
CA VAL A 260 -1.65 -2.38 -6.38
C VAL A 260 -0.78 -1.14 -6.36
N MET A 261 -1.27 -0.06 -6.96
CA MET A 261 -0.64 1.27 -6.93
C MET A 261 -1.56 2.30 -6.27
N LEU A 262 -1.07 2.92 -5.21
CA LEU A 262 -1.74 4.00 -4.49
C LEU A 262 -0.97 5.31 -4.67
N LEU A 263 -1.72 6.37 -4.94
CA LEU A 263 -1.21 7.72 -5.06
C LEU A 263 -1.82 8.61 -3.98
N ARG A 264 -1.04 9.57 -3.50
CA ARG A 264 -1.49 10.66 -2.65
C ARG A 264 -0.99 11.96 -3.29
N PRO A 265 -1.84 12.66 -4.05
CA PRO A 265 -1.50 13.91 -4.68
C PRO A 265 -0.98 14.94 -3.66
N ALA A 266 -0.04 15.77 -4.09
CA ALA A 266 0.51 16.82 -3.24
C ALA A 266 -0.60 17.80 -2.79
N PRO A 267 -0.69 18.13 -1.49
CA PRO A 267 -1.77 18.96 -0.96
C PRO A 267 -1.67 20.44 -1.36
N THR A 268 -0.50 20.90 -1.79
CA THR A 268 -0.22 22.29 -2.14
C THR A 268 0.06 22.44 -3.62
N THR A 269 -0.70 23.31 -4.28
CA THR A 269 -0.43 23.76 -5.65
C THR A 269 0.31 25.10 -5.61
N PRO A 270 1.48 25.25 -6.27
CA PRO A 270 2.21 24.22 -6.99
C PRO A 270 3.03 23.32 -6.06
N ALA A 271 3.06 22.01 -6.36
CA ALA A 271 3.93 21.05 -5.71
C ALA A 271 5.41 21.42 -5.96
N PRO A 272 6.35 21.09 -5.04
CA PRO A 272 7.76 21.31 -5.27
C PRO A 272 8.20 20.66 -6.61
N PRO A 273 9.06 21.34 -7.39
CA PRO A 273 9.38 20.90 -8.75
C PRO A 273 10.24 19.63 -8.80
N SER A 274 10.99 19.34 -7.73
CA SER A 274 11.86 18.19 -7.63
C SER A 274 11.38 17.26 -6.50
N PRO A 275 11.26 15.95 -6.74
CA PRO A 275 10.85 15.00 -5.71
C PRO A 275 11.91 14.93 -4.61
N ALA A 276 11.45 14.76 -3.38
CA ALA A 276 12.29 14.57 -2.20
C ALA A 276 12.05 13.17 -1.61
N PRO A 277 12.97 12.64 -0.79
CA PRO A 277 12.69 11.40 -0.06
C PRO A 277 11.36 11.54 0.73
N PRO A 278 10.43 10.56 0.59
CA PRO A 278 9.12 10.67 1.22
C PRO A 278 9.23 10.57 2.75
N PRO A 279 8.23 11.00 3.53
CA PRO A 279 8.32 10.92 5.00
C PRO A 279 8.34 9.47 5.48
N LEU A 280 9.24 9.09 6.40
CA LEU A 280 9.37 7.70 6.87
C LEU A 280 8.07 7.08 7.44
N VAL A 281 7.20 7.91 8.00
CA VAL A 281 5.84 7.53 8.40
C VAL A 281 4.90 8.09 7.33
N PRO A 282 4.26 7.22 6.52
CA PRO A 282 3.33 7.68 5.52
C PRO A 282 2.16 8.43 6.17
N PRO A 283 1.64 9.49 5.54
CA PRO A 283 0.40 10.11 5.97
C PRO A 283 -0.74 9.07 6.01
N THR A 284 -1.66 9.22 6.95
CA THR A 284 -2.76 8.27 7.13
C THR A 284 -3.92 8.47 6.14
N ASN A 285 -3.97 9.62 5.47
CA ASN A 285 -5.11 10.04 4.65
C ASN A 285 -4.69 10.52 3.25
N GLY A 286 -5.68 10.68 2.36
CA GLY A 286 -5.51 11.21 1.01
C GLY A 286 -4.92 10.22 0.00
N TRP A 287 -4.79 8.95 0.39
CA TRP A 287 -4.40 7.88 -0.53
C TRP A 287 -5.61 7.44 -1.35
N ARG A 288 -5.38 7.28 -2.64
CA ARG A 288 -6.36 6.82 -3.63
C ARG A 288 -5.73 5.77 -4.54
N LEU A 289 -6.54 4.90 -5.12
CA LEU A 289 -6.10 4.07 -6.24
C LEU A 289 -5.69 4.98 -7.40
N ALA A 290 -4.60 4.62 -8.08
CA ALA A 290 -4.19 5.34 -9.26
C ALA A 290 -5.22 5.18 -10.39
N ALA A 291 -5.47 6.27 -11.12
CA ALA A 291 -6.30 6.22 -12.32
C ALA A 291 -5.68 5.26 -13.36
N PRO A 292 -6.47 4.59 -14.21
CA PRO A 292 -5.96 3.61 -15.18
C PRO A 292 -4.83 4.18 -16.06
N SER A 293 -4.97 5.43 -16.50
CA SER A 293 -3.96 6.12 -17.32
C SER A 293 -2.64 6.38 -16.59
N ALA A 294 -2.68 6.58 -15.27
CA ALA A 294 -1.49 6.71 -14.44
C ALA A 294 -0.85 5.33 -14.23
N THR A 295 -1.66 4.30 -13.99
CA THR A 295 -1.24 2.90 -13.89
C THR A 295 -0.53 2.45 -15.15
N ASP A 296 -1.15 2.59 -16.32
CA ASP A 296 -0.55 2.18 -17.60
C ASP A 296 0.81 2.85 -17.87
N ARG A 297 0.97 4.10 -17.42
CA ARG A 297 2.21 4.85 -17.58
C ARG A 297 3.31 4.42 -16.60
N LEU A 298 2.96 4.22 -15.33
CA LEU A 298 3.94 3.98 -14.27
C LEU A 298 4.26 2.49 -14.07
N GLN A 299 3.33 1.60 -14.40
CA GLN A 299 3.48 0.16 -14.19
C GLN A 299 4.78 -0.41 -14.76
N PRO A 300 5.22 -0.07 -16.00
CA PRO A 300 6.49 -0.60 -16.51
C PRO A 300 7.72 -0.21 -15.68
N LEU A 301 7.70 0.96 -15.01
CA LEU A 301 8.77 1.38 -14.11
C LEU A 301 8.74 0.60 -12.80
N LEU A 302 7.54 0.35 -12.26
CA LEU A 302 7.37 -0.43 -11.03
C LEU A 302 7.74 -1.90 -11.27
N ASP A 303 7.30 -2.48 -12.39
CA ASP A 303 7.67 -3.83 -12.82
C ASP A 303 9.18 -3.97 -12.97
N LEU A 304 9.84 -2.97 -13.58
CA LEU A 304 11.30 -2.93 -13.67
C LEU A 304 11.94 -2.97 -12.28
N LEU A 305 11.50 -2.12 -11.34
CA LEU A 305 12.07 -2.04 -9.98
C LEU A 305 11.86 -3.34 -9.18
N PHE A 306 10.67 -3.95 -9.26
CA PHE A 306 10.40 -5.24 -8.62
C PHE A 306 11.18 -6.37 -9.28
N ALA A 307 11.38 -6.33 -10.60
CA ALA A 307 12.18 -7.29 -11.33
C ALA A 307 13.69 -7.20 -10.98
N LEU A 308 14.17 -6.15 -10.28
CA LEU A 308 15.58 -6.08 -9.85
C LEU A 308 15.92 -7.03 -8.70
N ALA A 309 14.98 -7.82 -8.18
CA ALA A 309 15.26 -8.85 -7.19
C ALA A 309 14.65 -10.21 -7.58
N THR A 310 15.28 -11.28 -7.10
CA THR A 310 14.76 -12.66 -7.15
C THR A 310 15.40 -13.48 -6.03
N ASP A 311 14.74 -14.55 -5.61
CA ASP A 311 15.20 -15.43 -4.51
C ASP A 311 16.30 -16.41 -4.93
N ARG A 312 16.63 -16.46 -6.23
CA ARG A 312 17.64 -17.33 -6.84
C ARG A 312 18.53 -16.56 -7.80
N SER A 313 19.74 -17.05 -8.05
CA SER A 313 20.60 -16.49 -9.09
C SER A 313 19.96 -16.62 -10.47
N ASP A 314 20.21 -15.63 -11.32
CA ASP A 314 19.81 -15.68 -12.72
C ASP A 314 20.66 -16.73 -13.46
N PRO A 315 20.17 -17.31 -14.57
CA PRO A 315 21.05 -18.02 -15.48
C PRO A 315 22.18 -17.10 -15.94
N PRO A 316 23.38 -17.63 -16.23
CA PRO A 316 24.48 -16.81 -16.72
C PRO A 316 24.01 -16.04 -17.97
N ALA A 317 24.26 -14.74 -17.99
CA ALA A 317 23.94 -13.93 -19.15
C ALA A 317 24.66 -14.55 -20.35
N GLY A 318 23.89 -14.93 -21.38
CA GLY A 318 24.44 -15.63 -22.54
C GLY A 318 25.50 -14.82 -23.29
N GLU A 319 25.95 -15.32 -24.44
CA GLU A 319 27.02 -14.74 -25.27
C GLU A 319 26.78 -13.28 -25.72
N THR A 320 25.59 -12.73 -25.47
CA THR A 320 25.16 -11.37 -25.81
C THR A 320 25.59 -10.31 -24.80
N ALA A 321 26.09 -10.69 -23.62
CA ALA A 321 26.62 -9.73 -22.65
C ALA A 321 27.93 -9.10 -23.16
N ARG A 322 28.15 -7.83 -22.82
CA ARG A 322 29.36 -7.06 -23.17
C ARG A 322 29.82 -6.22 -21.99
N TRP A 323 31.10 -6.26 -21.68
CA TRP A 323 31.73 -5.31 -20.79
C TRP A 323 32.04 -4.04 -21.58
N ILE A 324 31.67 -2.88 -21.02
CA ILE A 324 31.79 -1.57 -21.67
C ILE A 324 32.93 -0.75 -21.07
N GLY A 325 33.14 -0.87 -19.76
CA GLY A 325 34.08 -0.04 -19.00
C GLY A 325 33.92 -0.26 -17.50
N SER A 326 34.64 0.50 -16.71
CA SER A 326 34.44 0.61 -15.26
C SER A 326 34.23 2.07 -14.88
N ALA A 327 33.37 2.33 -13.90
CA ALA A 327 33.07 3.66 -13.39
C ALA A 327 32.65 3.57 -11.91
N ASP A 328 33.14 4.50 -11.09
CA ASP A 328 32.78 4.60 -9.66
C ASP A 328 32.94 3.25 -8.90
N ASP A 329 34.08 2.57 -9.08
CA ASP A 329 34.39 1.24 -8.52
C ASP A 329 33.45 0.09 -8.95
N ALA A 330 32.62 0.31 -9.97
CA ALA A 330 31.71 -0.67 -10.55
C ALA A 330 32.04 -0.97 -12.01
N ASP A 331 31.82 -2.21 -12.43
CA ASP A 331 31.88 -2.61 -13.84
C ASP A 331 30.59 -2.23 -14.55
N VAL A 332 30.73 -1.70 -15.77
CA VAL A 332 29.63 -1.33 -16.66
C VAL A 332 29.43 -2.43 -17.67
N LEU A 333 28.32 -3.16 -17.54
CA LEU A 333 27.98 -4.31 -18.38
C LEU A 333 26.72 -4.01 -19.21
N ALA A 334 26.75 -4.21 -20.51
CA ALA A 334 25.56 -4.29 -21.35
C ALA A 334 25.05 -5.74 -21.37
N ALA A 335 23.83 -5.96 -20.88
CA ALA A 335 23.20 -7.27 -20.87
C ALA A 335 21.67 -7.14 -20.74
N GLN A 336 20.92 -8.04 -21.37
CA GLN A 336 19.46 -8.03 -21.28
C GLN A 336 18.97 -8.27 -19.85
N LEU A 337 17.81 -7.70 -19.52
CA LEU A 337 17.15 -7.94 -18.24
C LEU A 337 16.54 -9.36 -18.25
N PRO A 338 16.88 -10.26 -17.31
CA PRO A 338 16.24 -11.57 -17.23
C PRO A 338 14.74 -11.45 -16.91
N PRO A 339 13.93 -12.49 -17.22
CA PRO A 339 12.53 -12.51 -16.84
C PRO A 339 12.38 -12.45 -15.32
N ALA A 340 11.31 -11.79 -14.85
CA ALA A 340 11.07 -11.60 -13.41
C ALA A 340 10.98 -12.96 -12.66
N GLN A 341 10.40 -13.97 -13.32
CA GLN A 341 10.34 -15.36 -12.89
C GLN A 341 10.49 -16.29 -14.10
N PRO A 342 10.89 -17.56 -13.94
CA PRO A 342 10.92 -18.52 -15.04
C PRO A 342 9.54 -18.68 -15.67
N GLY A 343 9.47 -18.62 -16.99
CA GLY A 343 8.21 -18.66 -17.74
C GLY A 343 7.45 -17.33 -17.80
N ALA A 344 7.89 -16.31 -17.05
CA ALA A 344 7.38 -14.95 -17.24
C ALA A 344 7.98 -14.34 -18.52
N PRO A 345 7.27 -13.43 -19.19
CA PRO A 345 7.83 -12.69 -20.31
C PRO A 345 9.02 -11.85 -19.82
N THR A 346 10.04 -11.77 -20.66
CA THR A 346 11.15 -10.85 -20.46
C THR A 346 10.63 -9.41 -20.51
N PRO A 347 11.01 -8.53 -19.57
CA PRO A 347 10.61 -7.12 -19.64
C PRO A 347 11.08 -6.52 -20.96
N PRO A 348 10.28 -5.67 -21.62
CA PRO A 348 10.60 -5.12 -22.95
C PRO A 348 11.65 -3.99 -22.90
N ALA A 349 12.63 -4.10 -22.01
CA ALA A 349 13.71 -3.14 -21.84
C ALA A 349 14.82 -3.39 -22.87
N THR A 350 15.23 -2.35 -23.59
CA THR A 350 16.37 -2.39 -24.51
C THR A 350 17.52 -1.52 -24.00
N GLU A 351 18.69 -1.63 -24.62
CA GLU A 351 19.88 -0.81 -24.27
C GLU A 351 20.25 -0.87 -22.78
N VAL A 352 20.10 -2.05 -22.18
CA VAL A 352 20.24 -2.23 -20.73
C VAL A 352 21.72 -2.23 -20.34
N ARG A 353 22.11 -1.32 -19.44
CA ARG A 353 23.44 -1.18 -18.87
C ARG A 353 23.39 -1.29 -17.35
N TRP A 354 24.30 -2.07 -16.80
CA TRP A 354 24.39 -2.41 -15.38
C TRP A 354 25.70 -1.88 -14.80
N TRP A 355 25.65 -1.17 -13.68
CA TRP A 355 26.82 -0.81 -12.89
C TRP A 355 26.88 -1.73 -11.67
N VAL A 356 27.77 -2.71 -11.71
CA VAL A 356 27.86 -3.79 -10.73
C VAL A 356 29.21 -3.77 -10.03
N ASP A 357 29.23 -3.68 -8.70
CA ASP A 357 30.48 -3.75 -7.93
C ASP A 357 31.02 -5.19 -7.81
N ARG A 358 32.16 -5.34 -7.13
CA ARG A 358 32.81 -6.66 -6.93
C ARG A 358 31.97 -7.62 -6.09
N GLU A 359 31.07 -7.10 -5.26
CA GLU A 359 30.15 -7.86 -4.42
C GLU A 359 28.81 -8.17 -5.11
N ALA A 360 28.71 -7.95 -6.43
CA ALA A 360 27.51 -8.14 -7.22
C ALA A 360 26.33 -7.22 -6.83
N ARG A 361 26.61 -6.05 -6.22
CA ARG A 361 25.57 -5.06 -5.93
C ARG A 361 25.42 -4.11 -7.10
N LEU A 362 24.15 -3.89 -7.46
CA LEU A 362 23.76 -2.92 -8.48
C LEU A 362 23.79 -1.49 -7.91
N HIS A 363 24.55 -0.58 -8.51
CA HIS A 363 24.57 0.84 -8.14
C HIS A 363 23.72 1.70 -9.08
N ARG A 364 23.71 1.34 -10.36
CA ARG A 364 22.95 2.03 -11.40
C ARG A 364 22.48 1.05 -12.46
N LEU A 365 21.28 1.28 -12.99
CA LEU A 365 20.76 0.63 -14.17
C LEU A 365 20.34 1.70 -15.16
N GLU A 366 20.73 1.57 -16.41
CA GLU A 366 20.14 2.33 -17.51
C GLU A 366 19.45 1.37 -18.46
N ALA A 367 18.31 1.79 -18.98
CA ALA A 367 17.55 1.02 -19.95
C ALA A 367 16.71 1.97 -20.80
N ARG A 368 16.14 1.45 -21.88
CA ARG A 368 15.11 2.12 -22.65
C ARG A 368 13.82 1.30 -22.56
N LEU A 369 12.75 1.92 -22.08
CA LEU A 369 11.44 1.29 -22.00
C LEU A 369 10.54 1.76 -23.17
N PRO A 370 9.66 0.89 -23.70
CA PRO A 370 8.67 1.29 -24.68
C PRO A 370 7.78 2.38 -24.10
N ASN A 371 7.42 3.38 -24.91
CA ASN A 371 6.54 4.50 -24.57
C ASN A 371 7.04 5.48 -23.49
N LEU A 372 8.01 5.08 -22.64
CA LEU A 372 8.62 5.93 -21.62
C LEU A 372 9.98 6.49 -22.03
N GLY A 373 10.69 5.84 -22.96
CA GLY A 373 12.00 6.28 -23.42
C GLY A 373 13.13 5.87 -22.48
N PRO A 374 14.21 6.68 -22.36
CA PRO A 374 15.34 6.34 -21.51
C PRO A 374 14.95 6.36 -20.03
N VAL A 375 15.42 5.38 -19.28
CA VAL A 375 15.23 5.21 -17.85
C VAL A 375 16.59 5.03 -17.20
N ALA A 376 16.85 5.79 -16.14
CA ALA A 376 18.03 5.64 -15.30
C ALA A 376 17.58 5.42 -13.85
N VAL A 377 17.99 4.30 -13.26
CA VAL A 377 17.76 3.95 -11.86
C VAL A 377 19.09 4.00 -11.13
N ARG A 378 19.14 4.68 -9.99
CA ARG A 378 20.27 4.67 -9.07
C ARG A 378 19.82 4.11 -7.74
N LEU A 379 20.62 3.20 -7.18
CA LEU A 379 20.33 2.56 -5.91
C LEU A 379 21.29 3.07 -4.84
N ASN A 380 20.76 3.67 -3.77
CA ASN A 380 21.54 4.03 -2.60
C ASN A 380 21.51 2.86 -1.60
N ARG A 381 22.63 2.14 -1.52
CA ARG A 381 22.80 0.98 -0.64
C ARG A 381 22.94 1.32 0.83
N THR A 382 23.18 2.58 1.19
CA THR A 382 23.29 3.01 2.60
C THR A 382 21.95 3.45 3.19
N ASP A 383 21.00 3.80 2.32
CA ASP A 383 19.68 4.29 2.70
C ASP A 383 18.67 3.13 2.72
N ARG A 384 18.44 2.53 3.89
CA ARG A 384 17.63 1.31 4.06
C ARG A 384 16.57 1.42 5.17
N PRO A 385 15.66 2.41 5.14
CA PRO A 385 14.65 2.54 6.17
C PRO A 385 13.66 1.37 6.14
N THR A 386 13.03 1.09 7.28
CA THR A 386 11.90 0.14 7.33
C THR A 386 10.66 0.81 6.79
N LEU A 387 10.16 0.33 5.64
CA LEU A 387 8.95 0.85 5.02
C LEU A 387 7.70 0.40 5.75
N ARG A 388 6.72 1.31 5.82
CA ARG A 388 5.41 1.08 6.43
C ARG A 388 4.36 1.14 5.32
N PRO A 389 3.66 0.05 5.01
CA PRO A 389 2.49 0.11 4.14
C PRO A 389 1.44 1.03 4.77
N VAL A 390 0.74 1.78 3.94
CA VAL A 390 -0.48 2.49 4.35
C VAL A 390 -1.58 1.50 4.74
N GLU A 391 -2.56 1.96 5.51
CA GLU A 391 -3.67 1.09 5.96
C GLU A 391 -4.41 0.42 4.80
N ALA A 392 -4.56 1.12 3.66
CA ALA A 392 -5.16 0.56 2.45
C ALA A 392 -4.36 -0.61 1.84
N LEU A 393 -3.08 -0.78 2.17
CA LEU A 393 -2.26 -1.95 1.79
C LEU A 393 -2.13 -2.97 2.95
N GLY A 394 -2.96 -2.84 3.98
CA GLY A 394 -3.00 -3.73 5.15
C GLY A 394 -2.18 -3.24 6.35
N GLY A 395 -1.61 -2.03 6.27
CA GLY A 395 -0.93 -1.36 7.39
C GLY A 395 0.33 -2.06 7.87
N GLN A 396 0.65 -1.90 9.15
CA GLN A 396 1.90 -2.43 9.72
C GLN A 396 1.95 -3.97 9.68
N PRO A 397 2.99 -4.60 9.11
CA PRO A 397 3.09 -6.05 9.11
C PRO A 397 3.22 -6.62 10.54
N GLY A 398 2.64 -7.79 10.78
CA GLY A 398 2.73 -8.52 12.04
C GLY A 398 3.31 -9.93 11.86
N THR A 399 3.52 -10.64 12.97
CA THR A 399 3.93 -12.05 12.97
C THR A 399 2.74 -12.89 13.37
N PRO A 400 2.05 -13.54 12.42
CA PRO A 400 0.87 -14.32 12.72
C PRO A 400 1.17 -15.43 13.72
N ARG A 401 0.35 -15.55 14.76
CA ARG A 401 0.42 -16.63 15.75
C ARG A 401 -0.96 -17.16 16.13
N PRO A 402 -1.07 -18.39 16.66
CA PRO A 402 -2.31 -18.89 17.25
C PRO A 402 -2.83 -17.96 18.35
N LEU A 403 -4.16 -17.93 18.51
CA LEU A 403 -4.81 -17.21 19.60
C LEU A 403 -4.56 -17.89 20.94
N SER A 404 -4.23 -17.08 21.95
CA SER A 404 -4.26 -17.50 23.35
C SER A 404 -5.69 -17.80 23.80
N THR A 405 -5.84 -18.50 24.93
CA THR A 405 -7.16 -18.81 25.51
C THR A 405 -7.99 -17.57 25.78
N ALA A 406 -7.38 -16.48 26.26
CA ALA A 406 -8.06 -15.23 26.52
C ALA A 406 -8.53 -14.53 25.23
N GLU A 407 -7.68 -14.49 24.19
CA GLU A 407 -8.02 -13.94 22.87
C GLU A 407 -9.13 -14.75 22.21
N ARG A 408 -9.06 -16.09 22.26
CA ARG A 408 -10.11 -16.98 21.73
C ARG A 408 -11.44 -16.73 22.43
N ARG A 409 -11.44 -16.61 23.76
CA ARG A 409 -12.66 -16.30 24.53
C ARG A 409 -13.25 -14.95 24.11
N ARG A 410 -12.43 -13.90 23.91
CA ARG A 410 -12.92 -12.60 23.40
C ARG A 410 -13.58 -12.75 22.04
N LEU A 411 -12.91 -13.45 21.11
CA LEU A 411 -13.44 -13.67 19.77
C LEU A 411 -14.76 -14.49 19.77
N THR A 412 -14.88 -15.51 20.62
CA THR A 412 -16.14 -16.27 20.78
C THR A 412 -17.28 -15.42 21.33
N LEU A 413 -16.99 -14.44 22.19
CA LEU A 413 -17.98 -13.54 22.79
C LEU A 413 -18.35 -12.34 21.90
N LEU A 414 -17.55 -12.05 20.88
CA LEU A 414 -17.72 -10.90 19.99
C LEU A 414 -19.16 -10.76 19.43
N PRO A 415 -19.80 -11.81 18.86
CA PRO A 415 -21.19 -11.73 18.40
C PRO A 415 -22.20 -11.26 19.45
N THR A 416 -22.01 -11.67 20.70
CA THR A 416 -22.89 -11.28 21.80
C THR A 416 -22.61 -9.84 22.21
N GLN A 417 -21.33 -9.46 22.31
CA GLN A 417 -20.92 -8.10 22.66
C GLN A 417 -21.40 -7.07 21.64
N LEU A 418 -21.26 -7.34 20.34
CA LEU A 418 -21.76 -6.44 19.28
C LEU A 418 -23.28 -6.27 19.33
N ARG A 419 -24.03 -7.35 19.60
CA ARG A 419 -25.50 -7.29 19.73
C ARG A 419 -25.94 -6.54 20.99
N THR A 420 -25.19 -6.67 22.10
CA THR A 420 -25.46 -5.96 23.35
C THR A 420 -25.11 -4.48 23.24
N ALA A 421 -23.97 -4.13 22.62
CA ALA A 421 -23.59 -2.75 22.36
C ALA A 421 -24.58 -2.03 21.43
N GLY A 422 -25.25 -2.80 20.56
CA GLY A 422 -26.36 -2.31 19.75
C GLY A 422 -25.86 -1.58 18.51
N GLU A 423 -25.86 -0.24 18.58
CA GLU A 423 -25.49 0.65 17.48
C GLU A 423 -24.11 1.26 17.70
N ALA A 424 -23.29 1.25 16.64
CA ALA A 424 -22.02 1.97 16.59
C ALA A 424 -22.07 3.02 15.49
N ARG A 425 -21.45 4.17 15.75
CA ARG A 425 -21.05 5.10 14.69
C ARG A 425 -19.90 4.48 13.90
N ALA A 426 -19.99 4.57 12.58
CA ALA A 426 -19.04 3.98 11.67
C ALA A 426 -18.43 5.04 10.76
N THR A 427 -17.11 4.95 10.54
CA THR A 427 -16.40 5.67 9.47
C THR A 427 -15.84 4.65 8.50
N LEU A 428 -16.16 4.79 7.22
CA LEU A 428 -15.77 3.90 6.13
C LEU A 428 -14.68 4.57 5.30
N THR A 429 -13.61 3.85 4.99
CA THR A 429 -12.66 4.19 3.93
C THR A 429 -12.48 2.95 3.05
N ALA A 430 -12.83 3.02 1.77
CA ALA A 430 -12.77 1.88 0.86
C ALA A 430 -12.27 2.30 -0.52
N LEU A 431 -11.13 1.75 -0.94
CA LEU A 431 -10.60 1.95 -2.28
C LEU A 431 -10.99 0.72 -3.12
N ILE A 432 -12.19 0.76 -3.68
CA ILE A 432 -12.82 -0.43 -4.28
C ILE A 432 -12.33 -0.66 -5.71
N ASP A 433 -12.21 0.42 -6.47
CA ASP A 433 -11.62 0.47 -7.81
C ASP A 433 -11.06 1.89 -8.07
N SER A 434 -10.46 2.11 -9.25
CA SER A 434 -9.82 3.39 -9.59
C SER A 434 -10.78 4.56 -9.78
N GLU A 435 -12.09 4.31 -9.86
CA GLU A 435 -13.15 5.32 -9.98
C GLU A 435 -13.98 5.44 -8.69
N ALA A 436 -13.74 4.58 -7.69
CA ALA A 436 -14.50 4.50 -6.45
C ALA A 436 -13.56 4.53 -5.24
N ASN A 437 -13.01 5.72 -4.98
CA ASN A 437 -12.28 6.02 -3.75
C ASN A 437 -13.27 6.53 -2.71
N LEU A 438 -13.87 5.61 -1.97
CA LEU A 438 -15.02 5.89 -1.12
C LEU A 438 -14.63 6.26 0.31
N HIS A 439 -15.28 7.31 0.83
CA HIS A 439 -15.18 7.69 2.22
C HIS A 439 -16.58 7.98 2.78
N GLY A 440 -16.92 7.46 3.96
CA GLY A 440 -18.28 7.58 4.47
C GLY A 440 -18.40 7.57 5.97
N THR A 441 -19.57 8.00 6.45
CA THR A 441 -19.95 7.96 7.87
C THR A 441 -21.37 7.43 8.03
N GLY A 442 -21.69 6.95 9.22
CA GLY A 442 -23.06 6.62 9.60
C GLY A 442 -23.11 5.64 10.75
N TRP A 443 -24.01 4.66 10.68
CA TRP A 443 -24.28 3.75 11.78
C TRP A 443 -24.37 2.30 11.33
N VAL A 444 -23.88 1.41 12.19
CA VAL A 444 -24.03 -0.05 12.06
C VAL A 444 -24.68 -0.57 13.33
N ASN A 445 -25.70 -1.41 13.18
CA ASN A 445 -26.45 -1.99 14.27
C ASN A 445 -26.54 -3.51 14.11
N TRP A 446 -25.76 -4.26 14.89
CA TRP A 446 -25.73 -5.71 14.82
C TRP A 446 -26.93 -6.38 15.49
N SER A 447 -27.62 -5.70 16.41
CA SER A 447 -28.86 -6.22 17.03
C SER A 447 -29.99 -6.37 16.01
N ARG A 448 -30.10 -5.41 15.08
CA ARG A 448 -31.07 -5.39 13.99
C ARG A 448 -30.51 -5.93 12.67
N ARG A 449 -29.20 -6.19 12.61
CA ARG A 449 -28.44 -6.47 11.38
C ARG A 449 -28.75 -5.42 10.30
N SER A 450 -28.59 -4.16 10.66
CA SER A 450 -28.87 -3.03 9.79
C SER A 450 -27.70 -2.05 9.78
N ALA A 451 -27.56 -1.31 8.69
CA ALA A 451 -26.61 -0.21 8.61
C ALA A 451 -27.17 0.94 7.76
N TYR A 452 -26.75 2.16 8.06
CA TYR A 452 -27.12 3.36 7.32
C TYR A 452 -25.91 4.28 7.20
N LEU A 453 -25.41 4.47 5.99
CA LEU A 453 -24.17 5.19 5.72
C LEU A 453 -24.40 6.27 4.64
N ALA A 454 -23.69 7.38 4.75
CA ALA A 454 -23.47 8.35 3.70
C ALA A 454 -22.05 8.16 3.21
N VAL A 455 -21.88 7.94 1.92
CA VAL A 455 -20.61 7.62 1.28
C VAL A 455 -20.38 8.63 0.16
N ASP A 456 -19.25 9.31 0.26
CA ASP A 456 -18.73 10.23 -0.73
C ASP A 456 -17.69 9.50 -1.59
N ASP A 457 -17.82 9.66 -2.90
CA ASP A 457 -16.75 9.37 -3.85
C ASP A 457 -15.77 10.55 -3.85
N LEU A 458 -14.51 10.27 -3.54
CA LEU A 458 -13.46 11.27 -3.46
C LEU A 458 -13.01 11.75 -4.84
N ASP A 459 -13.32 11.02 -5.92
CA ASP A 459 -12.94 11.42 -7.28
C ASP A 459 -13.94 12.42 -7.89
N PRO A 460 -13.46 13.35 -8.75
CA PRO A 460 -14.35 14.24 -9.49
C PRO A 460 -15.09 13.49 -10.63
N PRO A 461 -16.40 13.73 -10.82
CA PRO A 461 -17.27 14.57 -10.00
C PRO A 461 -17.67 13.86 -8.72
N ARG A 462 -17.49 14.51 -7.55
CA ARG A 462 -17.87 13.94 -6.26
C ARG A 462 -19.34 13.54 -6.26
N ARG A 463 -19.61 12.26 -6.07
CA ARG A 463 -20.95 11.70 -5.93
C ARG A 463 -21.19 11.33 -4.48
N ARG A 464 -22.34 11.72 -3.94
CA ARG A 464 -22.78 11.31 -2.61
C ARG A 464 -23.87 10.27 -2.73
N ILE A 465 -23.66 9.14 -2.07
CA ILE A 465 -24.56 7.99 -2.04
C ILE A 465 -24.95 7.72 -0.60
N LEU A 466 -26.25 7.56 -0.33
CA LEU A 466 -26.71 6.91 0.89
C LEU A 466 -26.84 5.43 0.66
N LEU A 467 -26.39 4.65 1.63
CA LEU A 467 -26.54 3.21 1.69
C LEU A 467 -27.37 2.86 2.90
N ARG A 468 -28.28 1.90 2.69
CA ARG A 468 -29.05 1.30 3.76
C ARG A 468 -29.03 -0.20 3.58
N HIS A 469 -28.59 -0.91 4.61
CA HIS A 469 -28.75 -2.35 4.71
C HIS A 469 -29.85 -2.65 5.74
N GLU A 470 -30.88 -3.38 5.32
CA GLU A 470 -31.93 -3.87 6.22
C GLU A 470 -32.55 -5.15 5.67
N ARG A 471 -32.91 -6.08 6.57
CA ARG A 471 -33.53 -7.38 6.19
C ARG A 471 -32.71 -8.16 5.15
N GLY A 472 -31.38 -8.08 5.22
CA GLY A 472 -30.48 -8.81 4.32
C GLY A 472 -30.42 -8.22 2.90
N ARG A 473 -30.82 -6.96 2.71
CA ARG A 473 -30.75 -6.27 1.42
C ARG A 473 -30.07 -4.92 1.58
N THR A 474 -29.16 -4.63 0.65
CA THR A 474 -28.51 -3.32 0.55
C THR A 474 -29.17 -2.51 -0.57
N THR A 475 -29.66 -1.33 -0.20
CA THR A 475 -30.25 -0.35 -1.12
C THR A 475 -29.46 0.95 -1.06
N GLN A 476 -29.46 1.70 -2.16
CA GLN A 476 -28.82 3.00 -2.25
C GLN A 476 -29.73 4.09 -2.81
N THR A 477 -29.40 5.35 -2.52
CA THR A 477 -29.95 6.52 -3.20
C THR A 477 -28.88 7.59 -3.36
N GLU A 478 -28.92 8.38 -4.42
CA GLU A 478 -27.94 9.44 -4.68
C GLU A 478 -28.48 10.76 -4.10
N LEU A 479 -27.62 11.51 -3.41
CA LEU A 479 -27.93 12.90 -3.07
C LEU A 479 -27.36 13.85 -4.11
N PRO A 480 -28.09 14.93 -4.45
CA PRO A 480 -27.51 16.06 -5.13
C PRO A 480 -26.27 16.56 -4.35
N ALA A 481 -25.14 16.75 -5.04
CA ALA A 481 -23.87 17.18 -4.45
C ALA A 481 -23.87 18.61 -3.88
N THR A 482 -25.03 19.22 -3.65
CA THR A 482 -25.20 20.67 -3.40
C THR A 482 -24.98 21.11 -1.96
N VAL A 483 -24.49 20.26 -1.04
CA VAL A 483 -24.26 20.66 0.35
C VAL A 483 -22.89 20.20 0.85
N ASN A 484 -21.99 21.19 0.94
CA ASN A 484 -20.68 21.20 1.59
C ASN A 484 -19.57 20.39 0.92
N ALA A 485 -18.75 21.10 0.12
CA ALA A 485 -17.43 20.68 -0.36
C ALA A 485 -16.39 20.66 0.78
N GLY A 486 -16.73 20.06 1.92
CA GLY A 486 -15.81 19.81 3.02
C GLY A 486 -14.87 18.64 2.72
N VAL A 487 -13.82 18.52 3.55
CA VAL A 487 -12.88 17.39 3.54
C VAL A 487 -13.46 16.18 4.30
N ASP A 488 -14.43 16.43 5.20
CA ASP A 488 -14.99 15.40 6.06
C ASP A 488 -16.34 14.87 5.53
N PRO A 489 -16.56 13.54 5.63
CA PRO A 489 -17.81 12.91 5.24
C PRO A 489 -18.95 13.40 6.15
N VAL A 490 -20.01 13.90 5.53
CA VAL A 490 -21.17 14.43 6.25
C VAL A 490 -22.01 13.27 6.78
N GLU A 491 -22.49 13.39 8.02
CA GLU A 491 -23.37 12.39 8.61
C GLU A 491 -24.61 12.13 7.74
N PRO A 492 -25.10 10.88 7.68
CA PRO A 492 -26.32 10.58 6.93
C PRO A 492 -27.51 11.37 7.49
N PRO A 493 -28.41 11.89 6.63
CA PRO A 493 -29.52 12.72 7.09
C PRO A 493 -30.49 11.94 7.96
N LEU A 494 -30.95 12.59 9.04
CA LEU A 494 -32.03 12.11 9.89
C LEU A 494 -33.22 13.10 9.81
N PRO A 495 -34.46 12.62 9.61
CA PRO A 495 -34.87 11.22 9.46
C PRO A 495 -34.43 10.60 8.13
N VAL A 496 -34.32 9.27 8.10
CA VAL A 496 -33.95 8.52 6.88
C VAL A 496 -34.95 8.85 5.75
N PRO A 497 -34.47 9.22 4.54
CA PRO A 497 -35.35 9.47 3.40
C PRO A 497 -36.28 8.30 3.12
N THR A 498 -37.55 8.58 2.83
CA THR A 498 -38.58 7.54 2.65
C THR A 498 -38.72 7.07 1.20
N ALA A 499 -38.19 7.81 0.23
CA ALA A 499 -38.30 7.53 -1.20
C ALA A 499 -36.92 7.56 -1.89
N GLY A 500 -36.85 7.06 -3.13
CA GLY A 500 -35.64 7.13 -3.97
C GLY A 500 -34.63 5.99 -3.78
N TRP A 501 -34.95 4.98 -2.96
CA TRP A 501 -34.11 3.80 -2.74
C TRP A 501 -34.21 2.82 -3.91
N LYS A 502 -33.05 2.50 -4.49
CA LYS A 502 -32.87 1.43 -5.49
C LYS A 502 -31.95 0.33 -4.92
N PRO A 503 -31.98 -0.91 -5.41
CA PRO A 503 -30.97 -1.91 -5.05
C PRO A 503 -29.57 -1.35 -5.27
N ALA A 504 -28.66 -1.58 -4.31
CA ALA A 504 -27.27 -1.20 -4.51
C ALA A 504 -26.66 -2.08 -5.62
N PRO A 505 -25.86 -1.51 -6.51
CA PRO A 505 -25.13 -2.29 -7.51
C PRO A 505 -24.12 -3.19 -6.80
N ASP A 506 -23.70 -4.25 -7.49
CA ASP A 506 -22.67 -5.16 -6.99
C ASP A 506 -21.27 -4.56 -7.22
N THR A 507 -21.02 -3.40 -6.63
CA THR A 507 -19.74 -2.69 -6.68
C THR A 507 -18.85 -3.09 -5.50
N GLY A 508 -19.03 -4.27 -4.92
CA GLY A 508 -18.29 -4.71 -3.72
C GLY A 508 -18.66 -3.99 -2.41
N LEU A 509 -19.26 -2.79 -2.46
CA LEU A 509 -19.66 -2.03 -1.28
C LEU A 509 -20.80 -2.69 -0.50
N ALA A 510 -21.77 -3.29 -1.21
CA ALA A 510 -22.80 -4.12 -0.58
C ALA A 510 -22.19 -5.36 0.09
N ALA A 511 -21.25 -6.03 -0.58
CA ALA A 511 -20.54 -7.19 -0.04
C ALA A 511 -19.70 -6.84 1.20
N LEU A 512 -19.05 -5.66 1.19
CA LEU A 512 -18.31 -5.11 2.32
C LEU A 512 -19.23 -4.90 3.53
N LEU A 513 -20.38 -4.25 3.32
CA LEU A 513 -21.35 -3.98 4.39
C LEU A 513 -21.95 -5.28 4.94
N ASP A 514 -22.29 -6.23 4.06
CA ASP A 514 -22.77 -7.55 4.44
C ASP A 514 -21.72 -8.32 5.25
N ALA A 515 -20.44 -8.23 4.86
CA ALA A 515 -19.34 -8.84 5.60
C ALA A 515 -19.10 -8.16 6.96
N ALA A 516 -19.22 -6.84 7.04
CA ALA A 516 -19.15 -6.10 8.31
C ALA A 516 -20.29 -6.49 9.27
N LEU A 517 -21.51 -6.67 8.76
CA LEU A 517 -22.64 -7.15 9.55
C LEU A 517 -22.49 -8.63 9.95
N ARG A 518 -21.81 -9.44 9.13
CA ARG A 518 -21.43 -10.82 9.47
C ARG A 518 -20.32 -10.93 10.51
N ALA A 519 -19.63 -9.85 10.87
CA ALA A 519 -18.68 -9.86 12.00
C ALA A 519 -19.33 -10.26 13.34
N ALA A 520 -20.66 -10.16 13.45
CA ALA A 520 -21.43 -10.71 14.57
C ALA A 520 -21.79 -12.21 14.41
N THR A 521 -20.97 -12.98 13.70
CA THR A 521 -21.06 -14.44 13.65
C THR A 521 -19.82 -15.07 14.28
N THR A 522 -20.01 -16.19 14.97
CA THR A 522 -18.89 -16.90 15.60
C THR A 522 -18.01 -17.50 14.50
N PRO A 523 -16.70 -17.20 14.48
CA PRO A 523 -15.80 -17.81 13.52
C PRO A 523 -15.60 -19.29 13.83
N GLU A 524 -15.30 -20.07 12.80
CA GLU A 524 -14.93 -21.48 12.96
C GLU A 524 -13.67 -21.63 13.82
N GLU A 525 -13.57 -22.72 14.58
CA GLU A 525 -12.40 -22.93 15.42
C GLU A 525 -11.15 -23.21 14.56
N GLY A 526 -10.02 -22.60 14.90
CA GLY A 526 -8.76 -22.77 14.19
C GLY A 526 -8.56 -21.88 12.96
N THR A 527 -9.58 -21.11 12.53
CA THR A 527 -9.47 -20.19 11.38
C THR A 527 -8.93 -18.82 11.74
N ALA A 528 -8.76 -18.53 13.03
CA ALA A 528 -8.35 -17.23 13.54
C ALA A 528 -6.90 -17.22 14.05
N ARG A 529 -6.16 -16.16 13.69
CA ARG A 529 -4.76 -15.92 14.09
C ARG A 529 -4.57 -14.48 14.53
N ARG A 530 -3.75 -14.27 15.56
CA ARG A 530 -3.34 -12.92 15.95
C ARG A 530 -2.19 -12.47 15.08
N ILE A 531 -2.33 -11.31 14.46
CA ILE A 531 -1.31 -10.72 13.58
C ILE A 531 -0.32 -9.87 14.38
N ARG A 532 -0.83 -8.92 15.17
CA ARG A 532 -0.03 -7.96 15.93
C ARG A 532 -0.82 -7.32 17.08
N GLY A 533 -0.13 -6.59 17.94
CA GLY A 533 -0.76 -5.56 18.77
C GLY A 533 -0.76 -4.24 18.01
N ASP A 534 -1.74 -3.39 18.29
CA ASP A 534 -1.91 -2.10 17.64
C ASP A 534 -2.43 -1.07 18.66
N ARG A 535 -2.42 0.21 18.28
CA ARG A 535 -2.96 1.29 19.12
C ARG A 535 -3.80 2.23 18.26
N LEU A 536 -5.07 2.39 18.63
CA LEU A 536 -6.01 3.28 17.95
C LEU A 536 -6.66 4.18 19.00
N ASN A 537 -6.59 5.50 18.82
CA ASN A 537 -7.16 6.49 19.75
C ASN A 537 -6.77 6.19 21.22
N ASP A 538 -5.47 5.96 21.46
CA ASP A 538 -4.88 5.58 22.74
C ASP A 538 -5.37 4.26 23.38
N THR A 539 -6.17 3.49 22.65
CA THR A 539 -6.62 2.16 23.07
C THR A 539 -5.71 1.09 22.50
N ASP A 540 -5.20 0.21 23.35
CA ASP A 540 -4.41 -0.95 22.92
C ASP A 540 -5.34 -2.06 22.40
N LEU A 541 -5.08 -2.49 21.17
CA LEU A 541 -5.92 -3.43 20.42
C LEU A 541 -5.10 -4.65 20.00
N ASP A 542 -5.74 -5.80 19.93
CA ASP A 542 -5.22 -7.00 19.28
C ASP A 542 -5.80 -7.08 17.85
N VAL A 543 -4.92 -7.19 16.86
CA VAL A 543 -5.34 -7.42 15.47
C VAL A 543 -5.44 -8.92 15.24
N VAL A 544 -6.67 -9.38 15.04
CA VAL A 544 -7.00 -10.79 14.79
C VAL A 544 -7.48 -10.93 13.35
N GLU A 545 -6.84 -11.78 12.59
CA GLU A 545 -7.30 -12.16 11.25
C GLU A 545 -8.07 -13.46 11.35
N VAL A 546 -9.27 -13.47 10.76
CA VAL A 546 -10.15 -14.62 10.69
C VAL A 546 -10.28 -15.00 9.23
N ALA A 547 -9.89 -16.23 8.88
CA ALA A 547 -10.19 -16.78 7.58
C ALA A 547 -11.71 -17.02 7.49
N ALA A 548 -12.38 -16.29 6.61
CA ALA A 548 -13.78 -16.52 6.27
C ALA A 548 -13.87 -17.37 5.00
N ILE A 549 -15.08 -17.86 4.68
CA ILE A 549 -15.35 -18.46 3.37
C ILE A 549 -15.11 -17.37 2.31
N GLY A 550 -14.00 -17.48 1.58
CA GLY A 550 -13.49 -16.46 0.68
C GLY A 550 -12.27 -15.77 1.28
N GLU A 551 -12.39 -14.47 1.50
CA GLU A 551 -11.27 -13.61 1.87
C GLU A 551 -11.14 -13.38 3.40
N PRO A 552 -9.93 -13.19 3.94
CA PRO A 552 -9.72 -12.97 5.36
C PRO A 552 -10.27 -11.62 5.83
N ILE A 553 -10.85 -11.58 7.03
CA ILE A 553 -11.28 -10.34 7.69
C ILE A 553 -10.38 -10.08 8.88
N ARG A 554 -9.97 -8.82 9.09
CA ARG A 554 -9.20 -8.41 10.26
C ARG A 554 -10.05 -7.63 11.25
N TYR A 555 -9.92 -7.96 12.52
CA TYR A 555 -10.61 -7.36 13.65
C TYR A 555 -9.60 -6.70 14.58
N TRP A 556 -9.86 -5.46 14.97
CA TRP A 556 -9.15 -4.79 16.05
C TRP A 556 -10.00 -4.88 17.31
N LEU A 557 -9.61 -5.78 18.21
CA LEU A 557 -10.34 -6.08 19.44
C LEU A 557 -9.60 -5.50 20.64
N ASP A 558 -10.32 -4.79 21.51
CA ASP A 558 -9.74 -4.38 22.79
C ASP A 558 -9.67 -5.54 23.79
N ARG A 559 -9.20 -5.25 25.01
CA ARG A 559 -9.10 -6.24 26.09
C ARG A 559 -10.45 -6.71 26.62
N SER A 560 -11.53 -5.98 26.38
CA SER A 560 -12.89 -6.41 26.70
C SER A 560 -13.48 -7.34 25.64
N GLY A 561 -12.96 -7.28 24.41
CA GLY A 561 -13.46 -8.00 23.24
C GLY A 561 -14.32 -7.14 22.31
N LEU A 562 -14.47 -5.85 22.61
CA LEU A 562 -15.20 -4.91 21.76
C LEU A 562 -14.39 -4.59 20.50
N LEU A 563 -15.09 -4.47 19.37
CA LEU A 563 -14.51 -4.28 18.04
C LEU A 563 -14.41 -2.79 17.69
N HIS A 564 -13.20 -2.26 17.55
CA HIS A 564 -12.98 -0.84 17.22
C HIS A 564 -12.74 -0.58 15.73
N ARG A 565 -12.26 -1.59 15.01
CA ARG A 565 -12.04 -1.53 13.56
C ARG A 565 -12.22 -2.90 12.95
N LEU A 566 -12.73 -2.92 11.74
CA LEU A 566 -12.62 -4.07 10.84
C LEU A 566 -11.95 -3.66 9.53
N GLN A 567 -11.15 -4.57 8.96
CA GLN A 567 -10.63 -4.42 7.60
C GLN A 567 -11.03 -5.62 6.75
N LEU A 568 -11.47 -5.35 5.53
CA LEU A 568 -11.84 -6.36 4.54
C LEU A 568 -11.10 -6.11 3.23
N PRO A 569 -10.61 -7.14 2.56
CA PRO A 569 -9.98 -6.97 1.27
C PRO A 569 -11.02 -6.63 0.20
N THR A 570 -10.58 -5.86 -0.78
CA THR A 570 -11.37 -5.46 -1.95
C THR A 570 -10.91 -6.25 -3.18
N ALA A 571 -11.72 -6.21 -4.25
CA ALA A 571 -11.33 -6.80 -5.52
C ALA A 571 -10.09 -6.12 -6.15
N ALA A 572 -9.81 -4.87 -5.79
CA ALA A 572 -8.61 -4.14 -6.20
C ALA A 572 -7.34 -4.52 -5.41
N GLY A 573 -7.40 -5.52 -4.51
CA GLY A 573 -6.26 -5.94 -3.71
C GLY A 573 -5.89 -4.99 -2.56
N THR A 574 -6.74 -4.00 -2.27
CA THR A 574 -6.61 -3.09 -1.13
C THR A 574 -7.40 -3.62 0.07
N TRP A 575 -7.27 -2.94 1.22
CA TRP A 575 -8.09 -3.17 2.41
C TRP A 575 -9.03 -2.00 2.62
N ALA A 576 -10.33 -2.27 2.59
CA ALA A 576 -11.34 -1.34 3.07
C ALA A 576 -11.44 -1.40 4.60
N GLN A 577 -11.59 -0.25 5.22
CA GLN A 577 -11.60 -0.05 6.66
C GLN A 577 -12.96 0.47 7.13
N VAL A 578 -13.49 -0.12 8.20
CA VAL A 578 -14.61 0.44 8.95
C VAL A 578 -14.18 0.63 10.39
N ASP A 579 -14.01 1.89 10.78
CA ASP A 579 -13.76 2.31 12.16
C ASP A 579 -15.08 2.44 12.90
N LEU A 580 -15.13 1.95 14.14
CA LEU A 580 -16.31 1.87 14.96
C LEU A 580 -16.11 2.65 16.25
N THR A 581 -17.11 3.47 16.58
CA THR A 581 -17.19 4.13 17.89
C THR A 581 -18.55 3.83 18.50
N PHE A 582 -18.53 3.27 19.70
CA PHE A 582 -19.74 3.02 20.48
C PHE A 582 -19.99 4.25 21.36
N GLY A 583 -21.24 4.71 21.41
CA GLY A 583 -21.58 5.78 22.34
C GLY A 583 -21.41 5.31 23.78
N ASP A 584 -20.90 6.18 24.64
CA ASP A 584 -20.89 5.97 26.10
C ASP A 584 -22.34 5.86 26.59
N SER A 585 -22.90 4.66 26.50
CA SER A 585 -24.25 4.35 26.96
C SER A 585 -24.24 3.99 28.45
N ALA A 586 -23.33 4.61 29.21
CA ALA A 586 -23.13 4.38 30.64
C ALA A 586 -22.83 5.69 31.39
N ALA A 587 -23.68 6.70 31.24
CA ALA A 587 -23.85 7.79 32.21
C ALA A 587 -25.19 8.52 31.99
N ASN A 588 -26.31 7.81 32.16
CA ASN A 588 -27.57 8.42 32.60
C ASN A 588 -28.51 7.38 33.19
#